data_AF-A0A2H1WL61-F1
#
_entry.id   AF-A0A2H1WL61-F1
#
_cell.length_a   1.000
_cell.length_b   1.000
_cell.length_c   1.000
_cell.angle_alpha   90.00
_cell.angle_beta   90.00
_cell.angle_gamma   90.00
#
_symmetry.space_group_name_H-M   'P 1'
#
loop_
_entity.id
_entity.type
_entity.pdbx_description
1 polymer ?
#
loop_
_entity_poly.entity_id
_entity_poly.type
_entity_poly.pdbx_seq_one_letter_code
_entity_poly.pdbx_strand_id
1 'polypeptide(L)'
;GLKKDSTSEVFRLRCRTAEGLYLPIQYLKIVPLQSWGPAYNYTIWYVELNGKNQEQIISNAMETINLRKEEEAVRLLLKHLRRRRYKDAFEALSRESGVQLEGPLQSKLWNALVEKGDFKLAEQIFDEAVAEGELDWYLSWQPYSPQWRQMSACSTQVEDRLWSGEAPPAPPARQHDLLCADRDPRPDTAEAPVNGADHSEPCESASAGGLMYNKPGPRGGHQLVVDATTGTLYLFGGWNGSEDLDDLWSFCTTSERWTLLCKHSGEVGGPSPRSCHKMVFDPVNRRLFTLGRYVANIIRIV
;
A
#
# COMPACT_ATOMS: atom_id res chain seq x y z
N GLY A 1 4.49 -5.01 -28.29
CA GLY A 1 4.55 -4.66 -29.72
C GLY A 1 5.64 -5.47 -30.38
N LEU A 2 5.66 -5.54 -31.71
CA LEU A 2 6.71 -6.23 -32.48
C LEU A 2 8.00 -5.41 -32.53
N LYS A 3 9.15 -6.07 -32.56
CA LYS A 3 10.47 -5.45 -32.77
C LYS A 3 10.67 -5.07 -34.24
N LYS A 4 11.60 -4.15 -34.51
CA LYS A 4 11.97 -3.73 -35.87
C LYS A 4 13.17 -4.54 -36.37
N ASP A 5 12.99 -5.84 -36.50
CA ASP A 5 13.99 -6.76 -37.05
C ASP A 5 13.31 -7.83 -37.93
N SER A 6 14.10 -8.72 -38.52
CA SER A 6 13.61 -9.82 -39.38
C SER A 6 13.37 -11.11 -38.60
N THR A 7 13.41 -11.08 -37.27
CA THR A 7 13.27 -12.28 -36.46
C THR A 7 11.79 -12.61 -36.23
N SER A 8 11.44 -13.89 -36.23
CA SER A 8 10.08 -14.31 -35.90
C SER A 8 9.84 -14.18 -34.39
N GLU A 9 8.68 -13.64 -34.02
CA GLU A 9 8.31 -13.43 -32.62
C GLU A 9 7.05 -14.25 -32.26
N VAL A 10 7.08 -14.88 -31.09
CA VAL A 10 5.97 -15.70 -30.58
C VAL A 10 5.41 -15.08 -29.31
N PHE A 11 4.10 -14.78 -29.32
CA PHE A 11 3.38 -14.22 -28.19
C PHE A 11 2.40 -15.23 -27.61
N ARG A 12 2.40 -15.40 -26.28
CA ARG A 12 1.41 -16.22 -25.60
C ARG A 12 0.11 -15.44 -25.43
N LEU A 13 -0.96 -15.94 -26.04
CA LEU A 13 -2.30 -15.39 -25.88
C LEU A 13 -2.94 -15.90 -24.57
N ARG A 14 -3.82 -15.09 -23.98
CA ARG A 14 -4.63 -15.51 -22.84
C ARG A 14 -5.61 -16.60 -23.29
N CYS A 15 -5.33 -17.84 -22.90
CA CYS A 15 -6.15 -19.01 -23.23
C CYS A 15 -6.97 -19.54 -22.03
N ARG A 16 -6.87 -18.89 -20.87
CA ARG A 16 -7.60 -19.24 -19.64
C ARG A 16 -8.30 -18.04 -18.99
N THR A 17 -9.46 -18.29 -18.39
CA THR A 17 -10.14 -17.33 -17.52
C THR A 17 -9.40 -17.16 -16.18
N ALA A 18 -9.77 -16.18 -15.36
CA ALA A 18 -9.22 -16.02 -14.01
C ALA A 18 -9.48 -17.25 -13.12
N GLU A 19 -10.56 -17.99 -13.41
CA GLU A 19 -10.98 -19.22 -12.74
C GLU A 19 -10.26 -20.47 -13.28
N GLY A 20 -9.40 -20.33 -14.30
CA GLY A 20 -8.64 -21.43 -14.88
C GLY A 20 -9.32 -22.21 -16.00
N LEU A 21 -10.53 -21.82 -16.43
CA LEU A 21 -11.27 -22.46 -17.53
C LEU A 21 -10.64 -22.14 -18.88
N TYR A 22 -10.66 -23.10 -19.81
CA TYR A 22 -10.13 -22.92 -21.16
C TYR A 22 -11.06 -22.08 -22.04
N LEU A 23 -10.47 -21.17 -22.83
CA LEU A 23 -11.17 -20.30 -23.78
C LEU A 23 -11.03 -20.78 -25.23
N PRO A 24 -11.95 -21.61 -25.76
CA PRO A 24 -12.05 -21.86 -27.19
C PRO A 24 -12.35 -20.57 -27.96
N ILE A 25 -11.66 -20.39 -29.08
CA ILE A 25 -11.86 -19.26 -29.99
C ILE A 25 -12.16 -19.79 -31.39
N GLN A 26 -13.18 -19.21 -32.03
CA GLN A 26 -13.50 -19.46 -33.43
C GLN A 26 -12.95 -18.35 -34.33
N TYR A 27 -12.87 -17.12 -33.80
CA TYR A 27 -12.44 -15.95 -34.53
C TYR A 27 -11.31 -15.26 -33.78
N LEU A 28 -10.30 -14.82 -34.53
CA LEU A 28 -9.19 -14.02 -34.03
C LEU A 28 -9.16 -12.69 -34.79
N LYS A 29 -9.18 -11.58 -34.06
CA LYS A 29 -9.08 -10.23 -34.63
C LYS A 29 -7.74 -9.63 -34.26
N ILE A 30 -6.90 -9.34 -35.27
CA ILE A 30 -5.65 -8.61 -35.09
C ILE A 30 -5.92 -7.14 -35.39
N VAL A 31 -5.65 -6.27 -34.41
CA VAL A 31 -5.86 -4.82 -34.53
C VAL A 31 -4.51 -4.12 -34.42
N PRO A 32 -3.88 -3.73 -35.54
CA PRO A 32 -2.66 -2.95 -35.49
C PRO A 32 -2.96 -1.54 -34.95
N LEU A 33 -2.19 -1.11 -33.95
CA LEU A 33 -2.37 0.19 -33.29
C LEU A 33 -1.35 1.23 -33.76
N GLN A 34 -0.09 0.82 -33.96
CA GLN A 34 1.00 1.71 -34.30
C GLN A 34 2.02 1.00 -35.20
N SER A 35 2.46 1.68 -36.27
CA SER A 35 3.57 1.27 -37.12
C SER A 35 4.88 1.88 -36.62
N TRP A 36 6.01 1.27 -36.98
CA TRP A 36 7.34 1.76 -36.59
C TRP A 36 7.71 3.12 -37.21
N GLY A 37 7.07 3.49 -38.32
CA GLY A 37 7.24 4.82 -38.92
C GLY A 37 5.87 5.50 -39.05
N PRO A 38 5.74 6.76 -38.61
CA PRO A 38 4.46 7.45 -38.47
C PRO A 38 3.69 7.66 -39.79
N ALA A 39 4.35 7.47 -40.93
CA ALA A 39 3.79 7.70 -42.26
C ALA A 39 3.47 6.41 -43.05
N TYR A 40 3.61 5.23 -42.45
CA TYR A 40 3.41 3.96 -43.15
C TYR A 40 2.13 3.24 -42.72
N ASN A 41 1.47 2.63 -43.71
CA ASN A 41 0.34 1.72 -43.51
C ASN A 41 0.73 0.50 -42.67
N TYR A 42 -0.26 -0.11 -42.04
CA TYR A 42 -0.06 -1.35 -41.29
C TYR A 42 0.16 -2.53 -42.24
N THR A 43 1.28 -3.23 -42.08
CA THR A 43 1.61 -4.43 -42.85
C THR A 43 1.84 -5.60 -41.90
N ILE A 44 1.17 -6.72 -42.16
CA ILE A 44 1.38 -7.98 -41.45
C ILE A 44 1.93 -8.98 -42.46
N TRP A 45 3.15 -9.45 -42.23
CA TRP A 45 3.87 -10.31 -43.17
C TRP A 45 3.42 -11.76 -43.10
N TYR A 46 3.31 -12.30 -41.88
CA TYR A 46 2.97 -13.69 -41.62
C TYR A 46 2.33 -13.82 -40.24
N VAL A 47 1.36 -14.72 -40.12
CA VAL A 47 0.71 -15.08 -38.85
C VAL A 47 0.56 -16.58 -38.79
N GLU A 48 1.04 -17.18 -37.72
CA GLU A 48 0.85 -18.58 -37.39
C GLU A 48 0.13 -18.70 -36.05
N LEU A 49 -0.85 -19.60 -35.97
CA LEU A 49 -1.61 -19.85 -34.77
C LEU A 49 -1.33 -21.27 -34.29
N ASN A 50 -0.76 -21.37 -33.08
CA ASN A 50 -0.45 -22.64 -32.44
C ASN A 50 -1.36 -22.85 -31.23
N GLY A 51 -2.00 -24.02 -31.16
CA GLY A 51 -2.98 -24.33 -30.12
C GLY A 51 -3.36 -25.81 -30.05
N LYS A 52 -4.15 -26.19 -29.05
CA LYS A 52 -4.67 -27.54 -28.89
C LYS A 52 -5.98 -27.69 -29.67
N ASN A 53 -5.96 -28.44 -30.76
CA ASN A 53 -7.13 -28.64 -31.62
C ASN A 53 -7.81 -30.01 -31.42
N GLN A 54 -7.87 -30.49 -30.17
CA GLN A 54 -8.50 -31.77 -29.86
C GLN A 54 -10.00 -31.56 -29.65
N GLU A 55 -10.82 -32.23 -30.47
CA GLU A 55 -12.28 -32.06 -30.52
C GLU A 55 -12.96 -32.25 -29.16
N GLN A 56 -12.56 -33.26 -28.39
CA GLN A 56 -13.11 -33.54 -27.05
C GLN A 56 -12.85 -32.40 -26.05
N ILE A 57 -11.64 -31.82 -26.08
CA ILE A 57 -11.28 -30.69 -25.20
C ILE A 57 -12.05 -29.45 -25.61
N ILE A 58 -12.18 -29.22 -26.93
CA ILE A 58 -12.90 -28.07 -27.46
C ILE A 58 -14.39 -28.15 -27.12
N SER A 59 -15.04 -29.30 -27.32
CA SER A 59 -16.48 -29.45 -27.06
C SER A 59 -16.82 -29.17 -25.60
N ASN A 60 -16.11 -29.80 -24.66
CA ASN A 60 -16.32 -29.59 -23.22
C ASN A 60 -16.06 -28.13 -22.81
N ALA A 61 -14.96 -27.54 -23.31
CA ALA A 61 -14.66 -26.14 -23.04
C ALA A 61 -15.71 -25.20 -23.66
N MET A 62 -16.25 -25.52 -24.83
CA MET A 62 -17.26 -24.72 -25.52
C MET A 62 -18.60 -24.76 -24.78
N GLU A 63 -19.04 -25.93 -24.32
CA GLU A 63 -20.23 -26.08 -23.48
C GLU A 63 -20.11 -25.27 -22.20
N THR A 64 -18.98 -25.42 -21.49
CA THR A 64 -18.71 -24.69 -20.25
C THR A 64 -18.72 -23.17 -20.47
N ILE A 65 -18.10 -22.70 -21.55
CA ILE A 65 -18.06 -21.26 -21.87
C ILE A 65 -19.41 -20.74 -22.31
N ASN A 66 -20.19 -21.50 -23.08
CA ASN A 66 -21.49 -21.05 -23.51
C ASN A 66 -22.43 -20.89 -22.31
N LEU A 67 -22.41 -21.82 -21.37
CA LEU A 67 -23.15 -21.68 -20.11
C LEU A 67 -22.72 -20.41 -19.34
N ARG A 68 -21.41 -20.17 -19.20
CA ARG A 68 -20.90 -18.92 -18.58
C ARG A 68 -21.31 -17.66 -19.32
N LYS A 69 -21.32 -17.69 -20.66
CA LYS A 69 -21.76 -16.56 -21.47
C LYS A 69 -23.25 -16.29 -21.30
N GLU A 70 -24.07 -17.33 -21.17
CA GLU A 70 -25.49 -17.20 -20.87
C GLU A 70 -25.72 -16.60 -19.49
N GLU A 71 -25.04 -17.10 -18.45
CA GLU A 71 -25.06 -16.52 -17.10
C GLU A 71 -24.68 -15.03 -17.11
N GLU A 72 -23.58 -14.68 -17.77
CA GLU A 72 -23.11 -13.29 -17.88
C GLU A 72 -24.05 -12.41 -18.71
N ALA A 73 -24.65 -12.94 -19.78
CA ALA A 73 -25.63 -12.21 -20.57
C ALA A 73 -26.88 -11.89 -19.74
N VAL A 74 -27.39 -12.86 -18.97
CA VAL A 74 -28.48 -12.65 -18.02
C VAL A 74 -28.08 -11.63 -16.96
N ARG A 75 -26.87 -11.73 -16.41
CA ARG A 75 -26.36 -10.76 -15.42
C ARG A 75 -26.31 -9.34 -15.97
N LEU A 76 -25.86 -9.15 -17.21
CA LEU A 76 -25.84 -7.85 -17.89
C LEU A 76 -27.25 -7.33 -18.18
N LEU A 77 -28.19 -8.21 -18.55
CA LEU A 77 -29.60 -7.86 -18.72
C LEU A 77 -30.22 -7.41 -17.40
N LEU A 78 -30.03 -8.17 -16.31
CA LEU A 78 -30.48 -7.80 -14.97
C LEU A 78 -29.92 -6.43 -14.55
N LYS A 79 -28.64 -6.17 -14.81
CA LYS A 79 -28.02 -4.84 -14.58
C LYS A 79 -28.70 -3.74 -15.39
N HIS A 80 -29.02 -4.00 -16.65
CA HIS A 80 -29.70 -3.04 -17.52
C HIS A 80 -31.13 -2.74 -17.05
N LEU A 81 -31.90 -3.78 -16.73
CA LEU A 81 -33.28 -3.66 -16.24
C LEU A 81 -33.33 -2.87 -14.93
N ARG A 82 -32.43 -3.16 -13.99
CA ARG A 82 -32.31 -2.42 -12.71
C ARG A 82 -31.99 -0.95 -12.94
N ARG A 83 -31.06 -0.63 -13.84
CA ARG A 83 -30.70 0.77 -14.19
C ARG A 83 -31.87 1.55 -14.79
N ARG A 84 -32.73 0.88 -15.57
CA ARG A 84 -33.93 1.47 -16.19
C ARG A 84 -35.16 1.44 -15.28
N ARG A 85 -35.07 0.85 -14.08
CA ARG A 85 -36.15 0.66 -13.10
C ARG A 85 -37.31 -0.23 -13.60
N TYR A 86 -37.03 -1.17 -14.50
CA TYR A 86 -38.00 -2.20 -14.89
C TYR A 86 -38.07 -3.29 -13.82
N LYS A 87 -38.74 -3.03 -12.69
CA LYS A 87 -38.77 -3.91 -11.52
C LYS A 87 -39.41 -5.28 -11.80
N ASP A 88 -40.59 -5.30 -12.41
CA ASP A 88 -41.32 -6.56 -12.64
C ASP A 88 -40.54 -7.52 -13.54
N ALA A 89 -39.94 -7.00 -14.61
CA ALA A 89 -39.10 -7.77 -15.52
C ALA A 89 -37.80 -8.24 -14.83
N PHE A 90 -37.23 -7.41 -13.96
CA PHE A 90 -36.04 -7.75 -13.18
C PHE A 90 -36.34 -8.89 -12.19
N GLU A 91 -37.43 -8.80 -11.43
CA GLU A 91 -37.83 -9.81 -10.45
C GLU A 91 -38.20 -11.14 -11.11
N ALA A 92 -38.95 -11.09 -12.22
CA ALA A 92 -39.29 -12.28 -13.00
C ALA A 92 -38.03 -12.99 -13.51
N LEU A 93 -37.14 -12.25 -14.18
CA LEU A 93 -35.92 -12.81 -14.75
C LEU A 93 -34.94 -13.29 -13.66
N SER A 94 -34.82 -12.56 -12.54
CA SER A 94 -33.97 -12.94 -11.42
C SER A 94 -34.46 -14.22 -10.74
N ARG A 95 -35.78 -14.39 -10.61
CA ARG A 95 -36.38 -15.60 -10.02
C ARG A 95 -36.24 -16.82 -10.92
N GLU A 96 -36.37 -16.65 -12.23
CA GLU A 96 -36.30 -17.75 -13.20
C GLU A 96 -34.86 -18.18 -13.50
N SER A 97 -33.94 -17.23 -13.63
CA SER A 97 -32.55 -17.55 -13.98
C SER A 97 -31.71 -18.04 -12.79
N GLY A 98 -32.06 -17.66 -11.56
CA GLY A 98 -31.25 -17.94 -10.37
C GLY A 98 -29.86 -17.26 -10.36
N VAL A 99 -29.56 -16.43 -11.36
CA VAL A 99 -28.27 -15.74 -11.49
C VAL A 99 -28.19 -14.60 -10.49
N GLN A 100 -27.21 -14.64 -9.60
CA GLN A 100 -26.95 -13.55 -8.66
C GLN A 100 -26.28 -12.38 -9.38
N LEU A 101 -26.95 -11.23 -9.39
CA LEU A 101 -26.41 -10.01 -10.03
C LEU A 101 -25.16 -9.49 -9.31
N GLU A 102 -25.23 -9.43 -7.98
CA GLU A 102 -24.31 -8.76 -7.07
C GLU A 102 -24.23 -9.54 -5.75
N GLY A 103 -23.17 -9.30 -4.99
CA GLY A 103 -23.03 -9.87 -3.64
C GLY A 103 -24.13 -9.38 -2.68
N PRO A 104 -24.29 -10.07 -1.53
CA PRO A 104 -25.30 -9.71 -0.53
C PRO A 104 -25.12 -8.28 0.01
N LEU A 105 -23.87 -7.86 0.27
CA LEU A 105 -23.56 -6.50 0.72
C LEU A 105 -24.00 -5.43 -0.29
N GLN A 106 -23.62 -5.60 -1.55
CA GLN A 106 -23.93 -4.67 -2.64
C GLN A 106 -25.45 -4.54 -2.85
N SER A 107 -26.16 -5.67 -2.77
CA SER A 107 -27.62 -5.70 -2.85
C SER A 107 -28.29 -4.97 -1.69
N LYS A 108 -27.84 -5.21 -0.45
CA LYS A 108 -28.33 -4.50 0.75
C LYS A 108 -28.10 -2.98 0.62
N LEU A 109 -26.88 -2.59 0.23
CA LEU A 109 -26.49 -1.20 0.08
C LEU A 109 -27.33 -0.49 -0.99
N TRP A 110 -27.54 -1.13 -2.14
CA TRP A 110 -28.40 -0.58 -3.18
C TRP A 110 -29.83 -0.36 -2.70
N ASN A 111 -30.40 -1.32 -1.98
CA ASN A 111 -31.77 -1.21 -1.48
C ASN A 111 -31.90 -0.07 -0.46
N ALA A 112 -30.91 0.11 0.40
CA ALA A 112 -30.86 1.24 1.34
C ALA A 112 -30.74 2.59 0.60
N LEU A 113 -29.77 2.73 -0.30
CA LEU A 113 -29.46 4.00 -0.98
C LEU A 113 -30.46 4.39 -2.06
N VAL A 114 -30.81 3.45 -2.95
CA VAL A 114 -31.54 3.76 -4.19
C VAL A 114 -33.04 3.50 -4.08
N GLU A 115 -33.44 2.47 -3.36
CA GLU A 115 -34.88 2.18 -3.19
C GLU A 115 -35.49 2.95 -2.02
N LYS A 116 -34.84 2.94 -0.86
CA LYS A 116 -35.37 3.55 0.36
C LYS A 116 -34.89 4.99 0.61
N GLY A 117 -33.73 5.36 0.07
CA GLY A 117 -33.11 6.65 0.35
C GLY A 117 -32.66 6.80 1.81
N ASP A 118 -32.41 5.69 2.49
CA ASP A 118 -32.01 5.66 3.90
C ASP A 118 -30.48 5.66 4.02
N PHE A 119 -29.92 6.86 4.16
CA PHE A 119 -28.47 7.04 4.28
C PHE A 119 -27.92 6.53 5.61
N LYS A 120 -28.71 6.54 6.69
CA LYS A 120 -28.26 6.04 8.00
C LYS A 120 -28.11 4.54 8.00
N LEU A 121 -29.08 3.84 7.40
CA LEU A 121 -28.98 2.40 7.22
C LEU A 121 -27.81 2.04 6.30
N ALA A 122 -27.55 2.84 5.27
CA ALA A 122 -26.38 2.63 4.40
C ALA A 122 -25.04 2.77 5.15
N GLU A 123 -24.92 3.76 6.05
CA GLU A 123 -23.75 3.91 6.93
C GLU A 123 -23.59 2.70 7.86
N GLN A 124 -24.67 2.22 8.49
CA GLN A 124 -24.64 1.03 9.33
C GLN A 124 -24.17 -0.22 8.57
N ILE A 125 -24.67 -0.42 7.34
CA ILE A 125 -24.25 -1.53 6.48
C ILE A 125 -22.75 -1.43 6.16
N PHE A 126 -22.23 -0.22 5.98
CA PHE A 126 -20.80 0.01 5.76
C PHE A 126 -19.98 -0.30 7.01
N ASP A 127 -20.42 0.15 8.19
CA ASP A 127 -19.74 -0.14 9.45
C ASP A 127 -19.71 -1.64 9.74
N GLU A 128 -20.80 -2.35 9.49
CA GLU A 128 -20.88 -3.82 9.56
C GLU A 128 -19.88 -4.48 8.59
N ALA A 129 -19.83 -4.03 7.33
CA ALA A 129 -18.89 -4.57 6.34
C ALA A 129 -17.41 -4.33 6.69
N VAL A 130 -17.10 -3.21 7.35
CA VAL A 130 -15.76 -2.94 7.89
C VAL A 130 -15.47 -3.89 9.06
N ALA A 131 -16.43 -4.10 9.97
CA ALA A 131 -16.25 -4.99 11.12
C ALA A 131 -16.09 -6.46 10.71
N GLU A 132 -16.76 -6.89 9.63
CA GLU A 132 -16.66 -8.24 9.06
C GLU A 132 -15.40 -8.43 8.19
N GLY A 133 -14.65 -7.36 7.90
CA GLY A 133 -13.42 -7.41 7.11
C GLY A 133 -13.66 -7.52 5.58
N GLU A 134 -14.89 -7.35 5.10
CA GLU A 134 -15.19 -7.40 3.66
C GLU A 134 -14.48 -6.26 2.88
N LEU A 135 -14.14 -5.18 3.58
CA LEU A 135 -13.48 -3.98 3.03
C LEU A 135 -11.98 -3.93 3.33
N ASP A 136 -11.40 -4.92 4.00
CA ASP A 136 -9.99 -4.94 4.40
C ASP A 136 -9.04 -4.80 3.21
N TRP A 137 -9.38 -5.47 2.11
CA TRP A 137 -8.60 -5.37 0.86
C TRP A 137 -8.54 -3.92 0.38
N TYR A 138 -9.64 -3.17 0.46
CA TYR A 138 -9.70 -1.79 -0.01
C TYR A 138 -9.02 -0.85 0.99
N LEU A 139 -9.25 -1.06 2.28
CA LEU A 139 -8.61 -0.30 3.35
C LEU A 139 -7.10 -0.42 3.31
N SER A 140 -6.56 -1.58 2.92
CA SER A 140 -5.11 -1.78 2.80
C SER A 140 -4.46 -0.95 1.67
N TRP A 141 -5.24 -0.50 0.68
CA TRP A 141 -4.76 0.33 -0.43
C TRP A 141 -4.91 1.82 -0.15
N GLN A 142 -5.65 2.20 0.91
CA GLN A 142 -5.81 3.60 1.26
C GLN A 142 -4.53 4.13 1.90
N PRO A 143 -4.05 5.32 1.48
CA PRO A 143 -2.91 5.95 2.12
C PRO A 143 -3.27 6.29 3.57
N TYR A 144 -2.46 5.81 4.52
CA TYR A 144 -2.63 6.17 5.93
C TYR A 144 -2.42 7.68 6.10
N SER A 145 -3.42 8.36 6.66
CA SER A 145 -3.30 9.75 7.10
C SER A 145 -3.00 9.76 8.60
N PRO A 146 -1.85 10.29 9.04
CA PRO A 146 -1.54 10.36 10.46
C PRO A 146 -2.42 11.43 11.12
N GLN A 147 -3.09 11.03 12.20
CA GLN A 147 -3.77 11.95 13.10
C GLN A 147 -2.98 12.06 14.40
N TRP A 148 -2.56 13.27 14.73
CA TRP A 148 -1.78 13.53 15.94
C TRP A 148 -2.65 14.10 17.04
N ARG A 149 -2.39 13.66 18.27
CA ARG A 149 -3.02 14.19 19.47
C ARG A 149 -1.96 14.38 20.55
N GLN A 150 -1.78 15.61 21.02
CA GLN A 150 -0.90 15.89 22.14
C GLN A 150 -1.49 15.33 23.44
N MET A 151 -0.77 14.42 24.09
CA MET A 151 -1.22 13.83 25.36
C MET A 151 -0.91 14.70 26.58
N SER A 152 0.24 15.38 26.57
CA SER A 152 0.66 16.30 27.62
C SER A 152 1.60 17.35 27.04
N ALA A 153 1.43 18.60 27.42
CA ALA A 153 2.51 19.57 27.27
C ALA A 153 3.62 19.18 28.25
N CYS A 154 4.88 19.26 27.82
CA CYS A 154 5.96 19.37 28.79
C CYS A 154 5.64 20.66 29.55
N SER A 155 5.15 20.56 30.79
CA SER A 155 4.90 21.76 31.58
C SER A 155 6.25 22.42 31.80
N THR A 156 6.30 23.74 31.79
CA THR A 156 7.48 24.53 32.17
C THR A 156 8.10 24.04 33.49
N GLN A 157 7.29 23.46 34.38
CA GLN A 157 7.70 22.83 35.63
C GLN A 157 8.56 21.56 35.48
N VAL A 158 8.40 20.76 34.41
CA VAL A 158 9.25 19.58 34.14
C VAL A 158 10.59 20.03 33.57
N GLU A 159 10.58 21.07 32.73
CA GLU A 159 11.81 21.73 32.28
C GLU A 159 12.57 22.30 33.49
N ASP A 160 11.95 23.14 34.33
CA ASP A 160 12.59 23.71 35.53
C ASP A 160 13.17 22.64 36.48
N ARG A 161 12.52 21.48 36.62
CA ARG A 161 13.02 20.34 37.42
C ARG A 161 14.21 19.62 36.80
N LEU A 162 14.28 19.53 35.48
CA LEU A 162 15.45 18.99 34.78
C LEU A 162 16.63 19.96 34.83
N TRP A 163 16.35 21.27 34.92
CA TRP A 163 17.36 22.33 35.12
C TRP A 163 17.89 22.42 36.55
N SER A 164 17.10 22.06 37.57
CA SER A 164 17.48 22.19 39.00
C SER A 164 18.29 21.02 39.57
N GLY A 165 18.51 19.93 38.83
CA GLY A 165 19.39 18.83 39.23
C GLY A 165 18.88 17.93 40.36
N GLU A 166 17.63 18.09 40.83
CA GLU A 166 17.03 17.17 41.78
C GLU A 166 16.53 15.90 41.07
N ALA A 167 17.35 14.85 41.09
CA ALA A 167 16.93 13.53 40.65
C ALA A 167 15.80 13.02 41.57
N PRO A 168 14.63 12.63 41.03
CA PRO A 168 13.63 11.94 41.84
C PRO A 168 14.21 10.61 42.38
N PRO A 169 13.78 10.15 43.56
CA PRO A 169 14.20 8.86 44.09
C PRO A 169 13.87 7.76 43.08
N ALA A 170 14.82 6.84 42.88
CA ALA A 170 14.65 5.74 41.93
C ALA A 170 13.33 5.00 42.19
N PRO A 171 12.52 4.73 41.15
CA PRO A 171 11.31 3.94 41.32
C PRO A 171 11.67 2.55 41.89
N PRO A 172 10.84 1.97 42.76
CA PRO A 172 11.09 0.62 43.28
C PRO A 172 11.15 -0.38 42.12
N ALA A 173 12.20 -1.20 42.12
CA ALA A 173 12.44 -2.20 41.09
C ALA A 173 11.21 -3.11 40.91
N ARG A 174 10.63 -3.13 39.71
CA ARG A 174 9.61 -4.12 39.36
C ARG A 174 10.31 -5.44 39.10
N GLN A 175 9.82 -6.52 39.71
CA GLN A 175 10.46 -7.85 39.71
C GLN A 175 10.57 -8.54 38.33
N HIS A 176 10.18 -7.89 37.22
CA HIS A 176 10.11 -8.50 35.89
C HIS A 176 10.60 -7.60 34.74
N ASP A 177 11.65 -6.80 34.96
CA ASP A 177 12.35 -6.16 33.84
C ASP A 177 13.48 -7.08 33.35
N LEU A 178 13.39 -7.55 32.10
CA LEU A 178 14.47 -8.27 31.42
C LEU A 178 15.65 -7.30 31.18
N LEU A 179 16.76 -7.53 31.87
CA LEU A 179 17.99 -6.76 31.72
C LEU A 179 18.68 -7.11 30.39
N CYS A 180 19.22 -6.11 29.68
CA CYS A 180 20.02 -6.29 28.47
C CYS A 180 21.37 -7.00 28.70
N ALA A 181 21.62 -7.58 29.87
CA ALA A 181 22.87 -8.21 30.25
C ALA A 181 22.95 -9.72 29.93
N ASP A 182 21.85 -10.36 29.50
CA ASP A 182 21.82 -11.82 29.23
C ASP A 182 21.98 -12.20 27.75
N ARG A 183 22.65 -11.37 26.94
CA ARG A 183 23.07 -11.78 25.59
C ARG A 183 24.53 -12.22 25.63
N ASP A 184 24.72 -13.54 25.59
CA ASP A 184 26.05 -14.15 25.42
C ASP A 184 26.75 -13.58 24.16
N PRO A 185 28.03 -13.18 24.29
CA PRO A 185 28.81 -12.70 23.16
C PRO A 185 29.13 -13.85 22.20
N ARG A 186 28.71 -13.74 20.94
CA ARG A 186 29.20 -14.63 19.88
C ARG A 186 30.67 -14.27 19.56
N PRO A 187 31.58 -15.25 19.46
CA PRO A 187 32.99 -14.97 19.25
C PRO A 187 33.26 -14.49 17.82
N ASP A 188 34.02 -13.41 17.74
CA ASP A 188 34.61 -12.86 16.52
C ASP A 188 35.58 -13.86 15.88
N THR A 189 35.47 -14.08 14.57
CA THR A 189 36.58 -14.58 13.75
C THR A 189 37.17 -13.42 12.96
N ALA A 190 38.27 -12.87 13.46
CA ALA A 190 39.16 -11.93 12.78
C ALA A 190 40.02 -12.67 11.72
N GLU A 191 39.96 -12.22 10.46
CA GLU A 191 41.05 -11.60 9.65
C GLU A 191 41.91 -12.59 8.82
N ALA A 192 42.40 -12.35 7.59
CA ALA A 192 42.31 -11.34 6.50
C ALA A 192 43.15 -11.93 5.30
N PRO A 193 43.73 -11.22 4.28
CA PRO A 193 43.47 -9.91 3.64
C PRO A 193 43.58 -9.91 2.06
N VAL A 194 43.50 -8.71 1.43
CA VAL A 194 44.10 -8.29 0.12
C VAL A 194 43.28 -8.63 -1.18
N ASN A 195 42.99 -7.79 -2.20
CA ASN A 195 43.57 -6.56 -2.79
C ASN A 195 42.57 -5.78 -3.70
N GLY A 196 42.70 -4.44 -3.74
CA GLY A 196 42.66 -3.52 -4.89
C GLY A 196 41.52 -3.48 -5.94
N ALA A 197 40.86 -2.33 -6.08
CA ALA A 197 40.94 -1.46 -7.28
C ALA A 197 39.97 -0.24 -7.20
N ASP A 198 40.46 0.89 -7.71
CA ASP A 198 39.87 2.19 -7.99
C ASP A 198 38.36 2.26 -8.33
N HIS A 199 37.70 3.34 -7.88
CA HIS A 199 37.26 4.43 -8.78
C HIS A 199 36.74 5.65 -8.00
N SER A 200 37.40 6.78 -8.24
CA SER A 200 37.08 8.17 -7.93
C SER A 200 35.87 8.68 -8.75
N GLU A 201 34.84 9.33 -8.17
CA GLU A 201 34.58 10.80 -8.12
C GLU A 201 33.04 11.03 -8.26
N PRO A 202 32.47 12.25 -8.10
CA PRO A 202 32.74 13.33 -7.13
C PRO A 202 31.46 13.89 -6.46
N CYS A 203 31.69 14.80 -5.51
CA CYS A 203 30.72 15.67 -4.85
C CYS A 203 30.15 16.72 -5.84
N GLU A 204 28.83 16.86 -5.93
CA GLU A 204 28.19 17.99 -6.62
C GLU A 204 27.29 18.79 -5.67
N SER A 205 27.58 20.08 -5.60
CA SER A 205 26.79 21.12 -4.94
C SER A 205 25.79 21.78 -5.90
N ALA A 206 24.61 22.10 -5.35
CA ALA A 206 23.66 23.15 -5.73
C ALA A 206 22.72 22.94 -6.94
N SER A 207 21.41 22.88 -6.70
CA SER A 207 20.43 23.95 -7.01
C SER A 207 18.98 23.43 -6.96
N ALA A 208 18.07 24.36 -6.67
CA ALA A 208 16.65 24.15 -6.43
C ALA A 208 15.87 23.61 -7.65
N GLY A 209 15.07 22.57 -7.42
CA GLY A 209 14.08 22.03 -8.35
C GLY A 209 13.54 20.70 -7.82
N GLY A 210 12.24 20.63 -7.54
CA GLY A 210 11.62 19.57 -6.75
C GLY A 210 11.83 18.16 -7.31
N LEU A 211 12.81 17.45 -6.76
CA LEU A 211 12.89 16.00 -6.87
C LEU A 211 11.97 15.41 -5.80
N MET A 212 10.90 14.73 -6.23
CA MET A 212 10.15 13.85 -5.33
C MET A 212 11.09 12.73 -4.90
N TYR A 213 11.73 12.90 -3.74
CA TYR A 213 12.56 11.87 -3.16
C TYR A 213 11.65 10.71 -2.75
N ASN A 214 11.73 9.59 -3.47
CA ASN A 214 10.98 8.36 -3.14
C ASN A 214 11.54 7.62 -1.91
N LYS A 215 12.34 8.29 -1.07
CA LYS A 215 12.97 7.76 0.14
C LYS A 215 13.39 8.92 1.06
N PRO A 216 13.50 8.69 2.38
CA PRO A 216 14.00 9.70 3.31
C PRO A 216 15.45 10.09 2.96
N GLY A 217 15.75 11.39 3.03
CA GLY A 217 17.11 11.91 2.89
C GLY A 217 18.03 11.56 4.08
N PRO A 218 19.36 11.77 3.94
CA PRO A 218 20.33 11.54 5.00
C PRO A 218 19.96 12.30 6.29
N ARG A 219 20.01 11.62 7.43
CA ARG A 219 19.60 12.19 8.72
C ARG A 219 20.21 11.46 9.92
N GLY A 220 20.59 12.21 10.95
CA GLY A 220 21.03 11.71 12.26
C GLY A 220 19.97 11.88 13.35
N GLY A 221 20.01 11.09 14.42
CA GLY A 221 19.11 11.24 15.57
C GLY A 221 17.61 11.03 15.28
N HIS A 222 17.26 10.48 14.11
CA HIS A 222 15.90 10.05 13.79
C HIS A 222 15.52 8.82 14.64
N GLN A 223 14.23 8.52 14.75
CA GLN A 223 13.78 7.28 15.38
C GLN A 223 13.09 6.38 14.37
N LEU A 224 13.23 5.08 14.59
CA LEU A 224 12.61 4.04 13.79
C LEU A 224 11.90 3.05 14.73
N VAL A 225 10.66 2.71 14.40
CA VAL A 225 9.90 1.65 15.09
C VAL A 225 9.30 0.69 14.07
N VAL A 226 9.01 -0.53 14.51
CA VAL A 226 8.48 -1.59 13.64
C VAL A 226 7.09 -2.03 14.11
N ASP A 227 6.16 -2.11 13.18
CA ASP A 227 4.93 -2.88 13.30
C ASP A 227 5.19 -4.29 12.78
N ALA A 228 5.43 -5.22 13.71
CA ALA A 228 5.73 -6.61 13.38
C ALA A 228 4.55 -7.35 12.77
N THR A 229 3.31 -6.90 12.99
CA THR A 229 2.11 -7.52 12.43
C THR A 229 1.99 -7.24 10.94
N THR A 230 2.32 -6.02 10.50
CA THR A 230 2.21 -5.63 9.09
C THR A 230 3.54 -5.66 8.34
N GLY A 231 4.67 -5.80 9.02
CA GLY A 231 6.00 -5.65 8.40
C GLY A 231 6.28 -4.21 7.96
N THR A 232 5.76 -3.23 8.70
CA THR A 232 5.93 -1.80 8.38
C THR A 232 6.89 -1.15 9.35
N LEU A 233 7.91 -0.45 8.84
CA LEU A 233 8.80 0.38 9.64
C LEU A 233 8.34 1.83 9.55
N TYR A 234 8.23 2.51 10.69
CA TYR A 234 7.93 3.95 10.74
C TYR A 234 9.18 4.71 11.13
N LEU A 235 9.51 5.75 10.36
CA LEU A 235 10.62 6.66 10.61
C LEU A 235 10.07 8.06 10.85
N PHE A 236 10.53 8.71 11.92
CA PHE A 236 10.11 10.08 12.25
C PHE A 236 11.31 10.98 12.54
N GLY A 237 11.26 12.19 11.99
CA GLY A 237 12.16 13.32 12.30
C GLY A 237 13.65 13.04 12.07
N GLY A 238 14.49 13.63 12.93
CA GLY A 238 15.95 13.62 12.82
C GLY A 238 16.53 14.96 12.38
N TRP A 239 17.83 14.99 12.13
CA TRP A 239 18.58 16.18 11.71
C TRP A 239 19.33 15.89 10.40
N ASN A 240 19.13 16.71 9.38
CA ASN A 240 19.68 16.50 8.03
C ASN A 240 21.05 17.16 7.78
N GLY A 241 21.63 17.81 8.78
CA GLY A 241 22.84 18.62 8.63
C GLY A 241 22.58 20.13 8.71
N SER A 242 21.35 20.58 8.52
CA SER A 242 20.95 21.99 8.59
C SER A 242 19.83 22.23 9.60
N GLU A 243 18.80 21.39 9.61
CA GLU A 243 17.61 21.58 10.43
C GLU A 243 17.09 20.27 11.02
N ASP A 244 16.33 20.39 12.11
CA ASP A 244 15.50 19.30 12.59
C ASP A 244 14.33 19.06 11.63
N LEU A 245 13.90 17.81 11.52
CA LEU A 245 12.82 17.37 10.63
C LEU A 245 11.61 16.90 11.44
N ASP A 246 10.42 17.00 10.84
CA ASP A 246 9.13 16.50 11.34
C ASP A 246 8.36 15.65 10.30
N ASP A 247 9.07 15.10 9.32
CA ASP A 247 8.51 14.19 8.34
C ASP A 247 8.32 12.78 8.95
N LEU A 248 7.19 12.16 8.59
CA LEU A 248 6.84 10.79 8.93
C LEU A 248 6.87 9.94 7.66
N TRP A 249 7.70 8.91 7.67
CA TRP A 249 7.84 7.94 6.59
C TRP A 249 7.43 6.55 7.07
N SER A 250 6.90 5.74 6.15
CA SER A 250 6.73 4.30 6.33
C SER A 250 7.52 3.52 5.28
N PHE A 251 8.06 2.38 5.68
CA PHE A 251 8.69 1.42 4.78
C PHE A 251 8.00 0.07 4.91
N CYS A 252 7.46 -0.44 3.81
CA CYS A 252 6.87 -1.77 3.75
C CYS A 252 7.95 -2.80 3.41
N THR A 253 8.21 -3.76 4.30
CA THR A 253 9.25 -4.78 4.07
C THR A 253 8.91 -5.72 2.93
N THR A 254 7.63 -6.05 2.72
CA THR A 254 7.19 -6.95 1.65
C THR A 254 7.37 -6.35 0.25
N SER A 255 7.13 -5.04 0.11
CA SER A 255 7.23 -4.33 -1.18
C SER A 255 8.53 -3.53 -1.33
N GLU A 256 9.38 -3.54 -0.31
CA GLU A 256 10.64 -2.80 -0.21
C GLU A 256 10.54 -1.32 -0.61
N ARG A 257 9.42 -0.69 -0.24
CA ARG A 257 9.07 0.66 -0.70
C ARG A 257 8.90 1.63 0.47
N TRP A 258 9.53 2.79 0.34
CA TRP A 258 9.29 3.96 1.19
C TRP A 258 8.06 4.73 0.72
N THR A 259 7.30 5.24 1.67
CA THR A 259 6.15 6.12 1.44
C THR A 259 6.20 7.26 2.43
N LEU A 260 6.08 8.48 1.93
CA LEU A 260 5.94 9.68 2.77
C LEU A 260 4.50 9.76 3.27
N LEU A 261 4.30 9.58 4.57
CA LEU A 261 2.98 9.66 5.21
C LEU A 261 2.61 11.10 5.57
N CYS A 262 3.58 11.88 6.06
CA CYS A 262 3.39 13.29 6.36
C CYS A 262 4.70 14.04 6.17
N LYS A 263 4.66 15.14 5.42
CA LYS A 263 5.86 15.96 5.16
C LYS A 263 6.19 16.89 6.33
N HIS A 264 5.16 17.45 6.96
CA HIS A 264 5.29 18.45 8.02
C HIS A 264 4.29 18.13 9.13
N SER A 265 4.67 17.22 10.03
CA SER A 265 3.77 16.77 11.10
C SER A 265 3.36 17.91 12.02
N GLY A 266 4.22 18.92 12.24
CA GLY A 266 3.90 20.08 13.07
C GLY A 266 2.74 20.93 12.53
N GLU A 267 2.60 21.05 11.21
CA GLU A 267 1.53 21.84 10.57
C GLU A 267 0.15 21.20 10.76
N VAL A 268 0.09 19.89 10.95
CA VAL A 268 -1.15 19.12 11.15
C VAL A 268 -1.40 18.78 12.63
N GLY A 269 -0.82 19.56 13.55
CA GLY A 269 -0.99 19.38 15.00
C GLY A 269 -0.17 18.24 15.60
N GLY A 270 0.82 17.73 14.86
CA GLY A 270 1.78 16.73 15.28
C GLY A 270 3.01 17.29 15.97
N PRO A 271 4.00 16.43 16.27
CA PRO A 271 5.22 16.86 16.94
C PRO A 271 5.99 17.83 16.04
N SER A 272 6.42 18.95 16.61
CA SER A 272 7.35 19.88 15.95
C SER A 272 8.64 19.18 15.49
N PRO A 273 9.39 19.77 14.55
CA PRO A 273 10.70 19.26 14.14
C PRO A 273 11.59 18.92 15.33
N ARG A 274 12.19 17.72 15.31
CA ARG A 274 13.01 17.21 16.41
C ARG A 274 13.98 16.10 16.01
N SER A 275 15.14 16.10 16.66
CA SER A 275 16.12 15.01 16.67
C SER A 275 16.34 14.46 18.09
N CYS A 276 16.95 13.27 18.18
CA CYS A 276 17.27 12.53 19.41
C CYS A 276 16.08 12.32 20.37
N HIS A 277 14.86 12.31 19.83
CA HIS A 277 13.65 11.95 20.54
C HIS A 277 13.56 10.42 20.70
N LYS A 278 12.55 9.92 21.40
CA LYS A 278 12.19 8.50 21.48
C LYS A 278 10.85 8.25 20.81
N MET A 279 10.73 7.13 20.11
CA MET A 279 9.48 6.70 19.48
C MET A 279 9.16 5.27 19.88
N VAL A 280 7.89 4.97 20.16
CA VAL A 280 7.39 3.63 20.48
C VAL A 280 6.10 3.38 19.71
N PHE A 281 5.93 2.15 19.23
CA PHE A 281 4.70 1.67 18.59
C PHE A 281 3.91 0.76 19.54
N ASP A 282 2.63 1.03 19.70
CA ASP A 282 1.68 0.16 20.39
C ASP A 282 0.96 -0.72 19.35
N PRO A 283 1.25 -2.03 19.27
CA PRO A 283 0.65 -2.92 18.28
C PRO A 283 -0.83 -3.20 18.54
N VAL A 284 -1.31 -3.05 19.78
CA VAL A 284 -2.71 -3.35 20.13
C VAL A 284 -3.63 -2.23 19.65
N ASN A 285 -3.28 -0.99 19.96
CA ASN A 285 -4.07 0.18 19.55
C ASN A 285 -3.61 0.79 18.22
N ARG A 286 -2.54 0.26 17.61
CA ARG A 286 -1.90 0.75 16.38
C ARG A 286 -1.55 2.24 16.45
N ARG A 287 -0.89 2.65 17.54
CA ARG A 287 -0.53 4.05 17.82
C ARG A 287 0.98 4.26 17.92
N LEU A 288 1.45 5.41 17.43
CA LEU A 288 2.82 5.87 17.59
C LEU A 288 2.88 6.90 18.71
N PHE A 289 3.83 6.73 19.63
CA PHE A 289 4.12 7.68 20.70
C PHE A 289 5.52 8.25 20.50
N THR A 290 5.63 9.58 20.50
CA THR A 290 6.90 10.30 20.36
C THR A 290 7.15 11.17 21.59
N LEU A 291 8.34 11.04 22.20
CA LEU A 291 8.67 11.68 23.47
C LEU A 291 10.05 12.36 23.41
N GLY A 292 10.14 13.55 24.00
CA GLY A 292 11.38 14.32 24.10
C GLY A 292 11.84 14.98 22.79
N ARG A 293 12.98 15.65 22.89
CA ARG A 293 13.78 16.22 21.80
C ARG A 293 15.19 16.53 22.32
N TYR A 294 16.17 16.64 21.43
CA TYR A 294 17.43 17.29 21.76
C TYR A 294 17.16 18.79 22.05
N VAL A 295 17.74 19.30 23.13
CA VAL A 295 17.80 20.73 23.42
C VAL A 295 19.28 21.09 23.49
N ALA A 296 19.75 21.90 22.55
CA ALA A 296 21.14 22.35 22.55
C ALA A 296 21.41 23.21 23.80
N ASN A 297 22.57 23.02 24.43
CA ASN A 297 23.03 23.78 25.59
C ASN A 297 23.43 25.23 25.22
N ILE A 298 22.54 26.02 24.61
CA ILE A 298 22.85 27.40 24.17
C ILE A 298 22.54 28.44 25.27
N ILE A 299 22.18 28.04 26.49
CA ILE A 299 22.11 28.95 27.65
C ILE A 299 23.05 28.46 28.76
N ARG A 300 24.36 28.54 28.51
CA ARG A 300 25.43 28.41 29.53
C ARG A 300 26.38 29.62 29.54
N ILE A 301 25.85 30.79 29.21
CA ILE A 301 26.49 32.10 29.39
C ILE A 301 25.31 33.01 29.78
N VAL A 302 25.14 33.50 31.00
CA VAL A 302 26.01 34.23 31.94
C VAL A 302 25.69 33.81 33.38
#